data_AF-A0A0F9I4S0-F1
#
_entry.id   AF-A0A0F9I4S0-F1
#
_cell.length_a   1.000
_cell.length_b   1.000
_cell.length_c   1.000
_cell.angle_alpha   90.00
_cell.angle_beta   90.00
_cell.angle_gamma   90.00
#
_symmetry.space_group_name_H-M   'P 1'
#
loop_
_entity.id
_entity.type
_entity.pdbx_description
1 polymer ?
#
loop_
_entity_poly.entity_id
_entity_poly.type
_entity_poly.pdbx_seq_one_letter_code
_entity_poly.pdbx_strand_id
1 'polypeptide(L)'
;FFIGDTMKRIPLTQGKFAIVDDDIFDYLSQWKWYAQKDRNTFYALRNVVVKGKAKTIRMHRQILNSKKGQQTDHLNGNGLDNRRCNLRICTRSQQAMNTKKRRNCTSRF
;
A
#
# COMPACT_ATOMS: atom_id res chain seq x y z
N PHE A 1 21.62 -8.43 -20.18
CA PHE A 1 21.17 -8.85 -18.86
C PHE A 1 21.57 -7.81 -17.82
N PHE A 2 20.67 -6.87 -17.56
CA PHE A 2 20.62 -6.03 -16.36
C PHE A 2 19.14 -5.75 -16.14
N ILE A 3 18.42 -6.64 -15.46
CA ILE A 3 17.14 -6.25 -14.87
C ILE A 3 17.53 -5.53 -13.59
N GLY A 4 17.97 -4.27 -13.73
CA GLY A 4 17.97 -3.39 -12.58
C GLY A 4 16.51 -3.29 -12.14
N ASP A 5 16.24 -3.43 -10.84
CA ASP A 5 14.97 -3.05 -10.25
C ASP A 5 14.75 -1.55 -10.54
N THR A 6 14.23 -1.24 -11.73
CA THR A 6 13.93 0.12 -12.12
C THR A 6 12.71 0.52 -11.29
N MET A 7 12.97 1.38 -10.31
CA MET A 7 11.93 1.98 -9.50
C MET A 7 11.71 3.41 -9.98
N LYS A 8 10.44 3.82 -10.04
CA LYS A 8 10.03 5.18 -10.36
C LYS A 8 9.28 5.82 -9.19
N ARG A 9 9.24 7.15 -9.19
CA ARG A 9 8.61 7.94 -8.13
C ARG A 9 7.42 8.72 -8.68
N ILE A 10 6.25 8.53 -8.08
CA ILE A 10 5.04 9.31 -8.39
C ILE A 10 4.90 10.43 -7.35
N PRO A 11 4.85 11.71 -7.77
CA PRO A 11 4.66 12.81 -6.85
C PRO A 11 3.29 12.76 -6.18
N LEU A 12 3.29 13.04 -4.87
CA LEU A 12 2.10 13.14 -4.03
C LEU A 12 2.00 14.54 -3.42
N THR A 13 0.89 14.80 -2.75
CA THR A 13 0.75 15.99 -1.89
C THR A 13 1.73 15.97 -0.71
N GLN A 14 1.95 17.13 -0.09
CA GLN A 14 2.81 17.29 1.09
C GLN A 14 4.31 16.97 0.84
N GLY A 15 4.77 17.22 -0.39
CA GLY A 15 6.18 17.01 -0.80
C GLY A 15 6.63 15.55 -0.75
N LYS A 16 5.70 14.59 -0.83
CA LYS A 16 6.00 13.16 -0.74
C LYS A 16 5.97 12.50 -2.11
N PHE A 17 6.51 11.29 -2.18
CA PHE A 17 6.52 10.49 -3.39
C PHE A 17 6.16 9.05 -3.05
N ALA A 18 5.40 8.39 -3.92
CA ALA A 18 5.24 6.94 -3.89
C ALA A 18 6.31 6.29 -4.77
N ILE A 19 6.95 5.23 -4.26
CA ILE A 19 7.90 4.41 -5.01
C ILE A 19 7.15 3.24 -5.62
N VAL A 20 7.32 3.00 -6.91
CA VAL A 20 6.66 1.91 -7.66
C VAL A 20 7.64 1.25 -8.61
N ASP A 21 7.32 0.04 -9.04
CA ASP A 21 8.05 -0.63 -10.12
C ASP A 21 7.83 0.13 -11.45
N ASP A 22 8.83 0.14 -12.32
CA ASP A 22 8.81 0.84 -13.61
C ASP A 22 7.68 0.36 -14.54
N ASP A 23 7.44 -0.96 -14.58
CA ASP A 23 6.42 -1.59 -15.42
C ASP A 23 4.98 -1.13 -15.13
N ILE A 24 4.71 -0.61 -13.92
CA ILE A 24 3.39 -0.13 -13.50
C ILE A 24 3.33 1.40 -13.38
N PHE A 25 4.46 2.08 -13.53
CA PHE A 25 4.54 3.53 -13.35
C PHE A 25 3.62 4.28 -14.32
N ASP A 26 3.66 3.95 -15.61
CA ASP A 26 2.87 4.65 -16.64
C ASP A 26 1.37 4.47 -16.39
N TYR A 27 0.96 3.29 -15.93
CA TYR A 27 -0.43 3.02 -15.54
C TYR A 27 -0.87 3.86 -14.35
N LEU A 28 -0.07 3.90 -13.27
CA LEU A 28 -0.44 4.63 -12.05
C LEU A 28 -0.35 6.14 -12.20
N SER A 29 0.53 6.63 -13.07
CA SER A 29 0.74 8.06 -13.33
C SER A 29 -0.41 8.74 -14.08
N GLN A 30 -1.38 7.98 -14.58
CA GLN A 30 -2.60 8.50 -15.21
C GLN A 30 -3.50 9.27 -14.22
N TRP A 31 -3.27 9.13 -12.91
CA TRP A 31 -4.12 9.71 -11.88
C TRP A 31 -3.35 10.60 -10.92
N LYS A 32 -4.05 11.60 -10.37
CA LYS A 32 -3.55 12.44 -9.29
C LYS A 32 -3.68 11.69 -7.96
N TRP A 33 -2.56 11.47 -7.31
CA TRP A 33 -2.45 10.83 -6.01
C TRP A 33 -2.14 11.85 -4.92
N TYR A 34 -2.61 11.58 -3.71
CA TYR A 34 -2.31 12.38 -2.52
C TYR A 34 -1.79 11.48 -1.40
N ALA A 35 -0.93 12.04 -0.55
CA ALA A 35 -0.45 11.37 0.64
C ALA A 35 -1.46 11.58 1.78
N GLN A 36 -1.86 10.49 2.43
CA GLN A 36 -2.64 10.54 3.67
C GLN A 36 -1.86 9.90 4.79
N LYS A 37 -1.74 10.60 5.92
CA LYS A 37 -1.11 10.08 7.13
C LYS A 37 -2.04 9.04 7.77
N ASP A 38 -1.48 7.92 8.20
CA ASP A 38 -2.16 6.90 9.00
C ASP A 38 -1.21 6.36 10.07
N ARG A 39 -1.58 6.50 11.35
CA ARG A 39 -0.79 6.13 12.53
C ARG A 39 0.68 6.53 12.38
N ASN A 40 1.52 5.60 11.91
CA ASN A 40 2.98 5.70 11.82
C ASN A 40 3.52 5.82 10.39
N THR A 41 2.67 5.85 9.36
CA THR A 41 3.08 5.88 7.95
C THR A 41 2.22 6.85 7.13
N PHE A 42 2.58 7.05 5.86
CA PHE A 42 1.73 7.64 4.84
C PHE A 42 1.32 6.57 3.84
N TYR A 43 0.15 6.76 3.25
CA TYR A 43 -0.31 5.97 2.10
C TYR A 43 -0.55 6.90 0.91
N ALA A 44 -0.38 6.36 -0.29
CA ALA A 44 -0.82 7.01 -1.52
C ALA A 44 -2.28 6.63 -1.84
N LEU A 45 -3.17 7.64 -1.88
CA LEU A 45 -4.59 7.47 -2.14
C LEU A 45 -5.07 8.39 -3.26
N ARG A 46 -6.19 8.03 -3.87
CA ARG A 46 -6.96 8.87 -4.78
C ARG A 46 -8.45 8.71 -4.52
N ASN A 47 -9.23 9.75 -4.77
CA ASN A 47 -10.68 9.72 -4.67
C ASN A 47 -11.29 9.60 -6.07
N VAL A 48 -12.28 8.74 -6.21
CA VAL A 48 -13.05 8.56 -7.44
C VAL A 48 -14.54 8.54 -7.12
N VAL A 49 -15.38 8.92 -8.07
CA VAL A 49 -16.83 8.77 -7.96
C VAL A 49 -17.25 7.56 -8.79
N VAL A 50 -17.90 6.59 -8.16
CA VAL A 50 -18.41 5.38 -8.82
C VAL A 50 -19.89 5.27 -8.54
N LYS A 51 -20.72 5.30 -9.60
CA LYS A 51 -22.19 5.25 -9.50
C LYS A 51 -22.75 6.31 -8.53
N GLY A 52 -22.25 7.54 -8.64
CA GLY A 52 -22.66 8.68 -7.79
C GLY A 52 -22.13 8.64 -6.35
N LYS A 53 -21.32 7.65 -5.96
CA LYS A 53 -20.76 7.54 -4.60
C LYS A 53 -19.25 7.79 -4.62
N ALA A 54 -18.79 8.64 -3.72
CA ALA A 54 -17.37 8.87 -3.50
C ALA A 54 -16.71 7.60 -2.92
N LYS A 55 -15.56 7.22 -3.48
CA LYS A 55 -14.79 6.06 -3.07
C LYS A 55 -13.30 6.41 -3.07
N THR A 56 -12.61 6.02 -2.02
CA THR A 56 -11.16 6.16 -1.94
C THR A 56 -10.47 4.89 -2.39
N ILE A 57 -9.50 5.04 -3.29
CA ILE A 57 -8.64 3.96 -3.80
C ILE A 57 -7.23 4.14 -3.24
N ARG A 58 -6.63 3.05 -2.78
CA ARG A 58 -5.24 3.00 -2.30
C ARG A 58 -4.33 2.43 -3.38
N MET A 59 -3.15 3.01 -3.58
CA MET A 59 -2.22 2.63 -4.65
C MET A 59 -1.82 1.15 -4.58
N HIS A 60 -1.36 0.69 -3.41
CA HIS A 60 -0.99 -0.72 -3.19
C HIS A 60 -2.06 -1.74 -3.60
N ARG A 61 -3.35 -1.40 -3.50
CA ARG A 61 -4.45 -2.31 -3.89
C ARG A 61 -4.58 -2.43 -5.40
N GLN A 62 -4.27 -1.36 -6.14
CA GLN A 62 -4.28 -1.42 -7.61
C GLN A 62 -3.12 -2.25 -8.14
N ILE A 63 -1.97 -2.21 -7.46
CA ILE A 63 -0.77 -2.95 -7.89
C ILE A 63 -0.97 -4.46 -7.75
N LEU A 64 -1.51 -4.91 -6.62
CA LEU A 64 -1.79 -6.33 -6.38
C LEU A 64 -3.18 -6.79 -6.84
N ASN A 65 -3.97 -5.93 -7.48
CA ASN A 65 -5.36 -6.22 -7.87
C ASN A 65 -6.18 -6.91 -6.75
N SER A 66 -6.00 -6.45 -5.51
CA SER A 66 -6.57 -7.13 -4.34
C SER A 66 -8.10 -7.06 -4.36
N LYS A 67 -8.74 -8.23 -4.23
CA LYS A 67 -10.21 -8.36 -4.25
C LYS A 67 -10.84 -7.69 -3.03
N LYS A 68 -12.12 -7.34 -3.13
CA LYS A 68 -12.89 -6.78 -2.00
C LYS A 68 -12.82 -7.76 -0.81
N GLY A 69 -12.33 -7.28 0.33
CA GLY A 69 -12.17 -8.07 1.55
C GLY A 69 -10.75 -8.59 1.79
N GLN A 70 -9.87 -8.57 0.77
CA GLN A 70 -8.44 -8.83 0.97
C GLN A 70 -7.76 -7.57 1.51
N GLN A 71 -6.78 -7.78 2.38
CA GLN A 71 -5.91 -6.72 2.85
C GLN A 71 -4.55 -6.84 2.16
N THR A 72 -3.94 -5.71 1.92
CA THR A 72 -2.58 -5.61 1.40
C THR A 72 -1.76 -4.88 2.44
N ASP A 73 -0.59 -5.42 2.76
CA ASP A 73 0.30 -4.90 3.78
C ASP A 73 1.70 -4.67 3.22
N HIS A 74 2.45 -3.75 3.84
CA HIS A 74 3.79 -3.35 3.43
C HIS A 74 4.83 -4.04 4.33
N LEU A 75 5.73 -4.83 3.75
CA LEU A 75 6.72 -5.61 4.50
C LEU A 75 7.66 -4.74 5.33
N ASN A 76 8.12 -3.62 4.76
CA ASN A 76 9.00 -2.67 5.44
C ASN A 76 8.28 -1.64 6.33
N GLY A 77 6.95 -1.67 6.40
CA GLY A 77 6.14 -0.69 7.15
C GLY A 77 6.09 0.72 6.52
N ASN A 78 6.69 0.94 5.36
CA ASN A 78 6.63 2.20 4.61
C ASN A 78 5.50 2.14 3.57
N GLY A 79 4.35 2.75 3.89
CA GLY A 79 3.17 2.77 3.04
C GLY A 79 3.30 3.57 1.72
N LEU A 80 4.42 4.29 1.53
CA LEU A 80 4.75 4.95 0.27
C LEU A 80 5.64 4.10 -0.65
N ASP A 81 6.24 3.02 -0.14
CA ASP A 81 6.97 2.07 -0.96
C ASP A 81 6.01 1.00 -1.50
N ASN A 82 5.45 1.26 -2.67
CA ASN A 82 4.41 0.45 -3.30
C ASN A 82 4.98 -0.54 -4.34
N ARG A 83 6.29 -0.81 -4.35
CA ARG A 83 6.90 -1.86 -5.18
C ARG A 83 6.34 -3.23 -4.83
N ARG A 84 6.12 -4.09 -5.83
CA ARG A 84 5.51 -5.42 -5.61
C ARG A 84 6.29 -6.28 -4.62
N CYS A 85 7.62 -6.19 -4.64
CA CYS A 85 8.49 -6.90 -3.70
C CYS A 85 8.26 -6.50 -2.23
N ASN A 86 7.69 -5.31 -1.98
CA ASN A 86 7.38 -4.81 -0.63
C ASN A 86 5.90 -5.03 -0.24
N LEU A 87 5.05 -5.53 -1.13
CA LEU A 87 3.62 -5.73 -0.88
C LEU A 87 3.29 -7.20 -0.67
N ARG A 88 2.43 -7.49 0.30
CA ARG A 88 1.86 -8.84 0.51
C ARG A 88 0.35 -8.78 0.65
N ILE A 89 -0.35 -9.79 0.12
CA ILE A 89 -1.76 -10.00 0.43
C ILE A 89 -1.83 -10.69 1.79
N CYS A 90 -2.51 -10.07 2.75
CA CYS A 90 -2.82 -10.67 4.04
C CYS A 90 -4.31 -10.96 4.11
N THR A 91 -4.66 -12.15 4.57
CA THR A 91 -6.04 -12.41 5.04
C THR A 91 -6.27 -11.71 6.38
N ARG A 92 -7.54 -11.40 6.68
CA ARG A 92 -7.91 -10.82 7.99
C ARG A 92 -7.38 -11.65 9.17
N SER A 93 -7.37 -12.98 9.04
CA SER A 93 -6.82 -13.89 10.06
C SER A 93 -5.31 -13.76 10.21
N GLN A 94 -4.55 -13.63 9.12
CA GLN A 94 -3.10 -13.41 9.17
C GLN A 94 -2.71 -12.04 9.76
N GLN A 95 -3.48 -10.99 9.49
CA GLN A 95 -3.22 -9.66 10.08
C GLN A 95 -3.51 -9.65 11.59
N ALA A 96 -4.56 -10.35 12.03
CA ALA A 96 -4.84 -10.52 13.46
C ALA A 96 -3.72 -11.27 14.19
N MET A 97 -3.15 -12.31 13.58
CA MET A 97 -2.01 -13.06 14.14
C MET A 97 -0.70 -12.25 14.14
N ASN A 98 -0.50 -11.34 13.19
CA ASN A 98 0.69 -10.47 13.11
C ASN A 98 0.59 -9.19 13.96
N THR A 99 -0.54 -8.94 14.60
CA THR A 99 -0.64 -7.87 15.59
C THR A 99 0.24 -8.30 16.76
N LYS A 100 1.41 -7.66 16.94
CA LYS A 100 2.38 -7.96 18.02
C LYS A 100 1.65 -8.47 19.26
N LYS A 101 2.02 -9.67 19.74
CA LYS A 101 1.63 -10.14 21.09
C LYS A 101 1.68 -8.91 22.00
N ARG A 102 0.55 -8.57 22.64
CA ARG A 102 0.57 -7.58 23.72
C ARG A 102 1.73 -7.97 24.64
N ARG A 103 2.73 -7.10 24.78
CA ARG A 103 3.70 -7.24 25.89
C ARG A 103 2.83 -7.32 27.15
N ASN A 104 2.92 -8.44 27.88
CA ASN A 104 2.21 -8.79 29.13
C ASN A 104 1.10 -9.86 29.07
N CYS A 105 1.21 -10.90 28.24
CA CYS A 105 0.46 -12.14 28.51
C CYS A 105 1.39 -13.36 28.52
N THR A 106 1.89 -13.68 29.72
CA THR A 106 2.46 -14.99 30.06
C THR A 106 1.29 -15.97 30.26
N SER A 107 0.93 -16.76 29.25
CA SER A 107 0.13 -17.96 29.48
C SER A 107 1.08 -19.15 29.52
N ARG A 108 1.33 -19.64 30.74
CA ARG A 108 2.02 -20.89 31.03
C ARG A 108 0.97 -22.01 30.91
N PHE A 109 1.17 -22.93 29.99
CA PHE A 109 0.58 -24.27 30.01
C PHE A 109 1.71 -25.25 29.75
#